data_AF-A0A3N4JTA1-F1
#
_entry.id   AF-A0A3N4JTA1-F1
#
_cell.length_a   1.000
_cell.length_b   1.000
_cell.length_c   1.000
_cell.angle_alpha   90.00
_cell.angle_beta   90.00
_cell.angle_gamma   90.00
#
_symmetry.space_group_name_H-M   'P 1'
#
loop_
_entity.id
_entity.type
_entity.pdbx_description
1 polymer ?
#
loop_
_entity_poly.entity_id
_entity_poly.type
_entity_poly.pdbx_seq_one_letter_code
_entity_poly.pdbx_strand_id
1 'polypeptide(L)' 'MTSFHKIPNVLLTLQKANIISASIPVGCIYLIQVLDVAVNRSFKNSSKDVLDEELFQLVEIESTEILDLLDSSMNSSEDL' A
#
# COMPACT_ATOMS: atom_id res chain seq x y z
N MET A 1 -9.09 15.41 11.77
CA MET A 1 -8.11 16.39 11.26
C MET A 1 -6.85 16.32 12.12
N THR A 2 -5.68 16.04 11.53
CA THR A 2 -4.40 15.87 12.25
C THR A 2 -3.94 17.18 12.92
N SER A 3 -3.21 17.07 14.04
CA SER A 3 -2.76 18.23 14.85
C SER A 3 -1.86 19.20 14.08
N PHE A 4 -1.08 18.68 13.12
CA PHE A 4 -0.21 19.47 12.25
C PHE A 4 -0.98 20.49 11.40
N HIS A 5 -2.15 20.16 10.88
CA HIS A 5 -2.96 21.07 10.07
C HIS A 5 -3.61 22.22 10.87
N LYS A 6 -3.52 22.17 12.21
CA LYS A 6 -4.05 23.20 13.12
C LYS A 6 -2.97 24.14 13.66
N ILE A 7 -1.73 24.01 13.18
CA ILE A 7 -0.64 24.89 13.60
C ILE A 7 -1.00 26.34 13.23
N PRO A 8 -0.86 27.32 14.15
CA PRO A 8 -1.22 28.71 13.89
C PRO A 8 -0.60 29.29 12.62
N ASN A 9 0.66 28.96 12.34
CA ASN A 9 1.35 29.40 11.12
C ASN A 9 0.70 28.87 9.83
N VAL A 10 0.16 27.64 9.85
CA VAL A 10 -0.56 27.06 8.71
C VAL A 10 -1.87 27.83 8.49
N LEU A 11 -2.63 28.08 9.55
CA LEU A 11 -3.89 28.82 9.48
C LEU A 11 -3.69 30.27 9.01
N LEU A 12 -2.66 30.95 9.53
CA LEU A 12 -2.28 32.30 9.09
C LEU A 12 -1.88 32.34 7.61
N THR A 13 -1.17 31.32 7.14
CA THR A 13 -0.78 31.22 5.72
C THR A 13 -2.01 31.06 4.83
N LEU A 14 -2.94 30.18 5.21
CA LEU A 14 -4.19 29.98 4.48
C LEU A 14 -5.04 31.25 4.45
N GLN A 15 -5.15 31.96 5.58
CA GLN A 15 -5.86 33.23 5.67
C GLN A 15 -5.23 34.30 4.78
N LYS A 16 -3.90 34.46 4.80
CA LYS A 16 -3.18 35.41 3.93
C LYS A 16 -3.38 35.12 2.45
N ALA A 17 -3.56 33.85 2.09
CA ALA A 17 -3.85 33.42 0.72
C ALA A 17 -5.34 33.49 0.34
N ASN A 18 -6.21 34.01 1.22
CA ASN A 18 -7.68 34.02 1.04
C ASN A 18 -8.29 32.62 0.79
N ILE A 19 -7.68 31.59 1.37
CA ILE A 19 -8.18 30.22 1.25
C ILE A 19 -9.16 29.94 2.40
N ILE A 20 -10.41 29.66 2.06
CA ILE A 20 -11.42 29.20 3.01
C ILE A 20 -11.22 27.70 3.24
N SER A 21 -10.91 27.32 4.48
CA SER A 21 -10.78 25.91 4.85
C SER A 21 -12.14 25.30 5.22
N ALA A 22 -12.39 24.08 4.78
CA ALA A 22 -13.56 23.32 5.18
C ALA A 22 -13.40 22.81 6.63
N SER A 23 -14.45 22.93 7.43
CA SER A 23 -14.49 22.31 8.76
C SER A 23 -14.74 20.81 8.62
N ILE A 24 -13.74 20.00 8.96
CA ILE A 24 -13.83 18.53 8.89
C ILE A 24 -14.03 17.99 10.32
N PRO A 25 -15.18 17.35 10.61
CA PRO A 25 -15.43 16.74 11.92
C PRO A 25 -14.37 15.69 12.29
N VAL A 26 -14.14 15.54 13.59
CA VAL A 26 -13.25 14.48 14.10
C VAL A 26 -13.89 13.11 13.83
N GLY A 27 -13.12 12.16 13.32
CA GLY A 27 -13.60 10.82 12.96
C GLY A 27 -14.03 10.64 11.50
N CYS A 28 -14.21 11.72 10.73
CA CYS A 28 -14.56 11.67 9.30
C CYS A 28 -13.35 11.44 8.38
N ILE A 29 -12.60 10.37 8.63
CA ILE A 29 -11.36 10.03 7.87
C ILE A 29 -11.66 9.42 6.51
N TYR A 30 -12.73 8.63 6.38
CA TYR A 30 -12.96 7.83 5.17
C TYR A 30 -14.07 8.33 4.24
N LEU A 31 -15.04 9.08 4.77
CA LEU A 31 -16.26 9.44 4.02
C LEU A 31 -16.24 10.86 3.42
N ILE A 32 -15.33 11.73 3.86
CA ILE A 32 -15.38 13.17 3.51
C ILE A 32 -14.13 13.66 2.79
N GLN A 33 -13.00 12.93 2.85
CA GLN A 33 -11.81 13.35 2.13
C GLN A 33 -11.86 12.81 0.70
N VAL A 34 -12.18 13.70 -0.24
CA VAL A 34 -12.30 13.40 -1.68
C VAL A 34 -11.08 12.64 -2.20
N LEU A 35 -9.88 13.01 -1.75
CA LEU A 35 -8.63 12.34 -2.13
C LEU A 35 -8.58 10.88 -1.68
N ASP A 36 -9.11 10.54 -0.51
CA ASP A 36 -9.08 9.16 -0.01
C ASP A 36 -9.95 8.23 -0.84
N VAL A 37 -11.12 8.71 -1.29
CA VAL A 37 -12.05 7.92 -2.09
C VAL A 37 -11.66 7.90 -3.56
N ALA A 38 -11.31 9.06 -4.13
CA ALA A 38 -11.11 9.18 -5.57
C ALA A 38 -9.72 8.73 -6.05
N VAL A 39 -8.68 8.99 -5.26
CA VAL A 39 -7.28 8.77 -5.68
C VAL A 39 -6.64 7.67 -4.86
N ASN A 40 -6.63 7.79 -3.53
CA ASN A 40 -5.86 6.89 -2.68
C ASN A 40 -6.40 5.46 -2.72
N ARG A 41 -7.73 5.27 -2.83
CA ARG A 41 -8.32 3.94 -2.98
C ARG A 41 -7.81 3.25 -4.26
N SER A 42 -7.97 3.91 -5.41
CA SER A 42 -7.56 3.36 -6.69
C SER A 42 -6.07 3.07 -6.73
N PHE A 43 -5.25 4.00 -6.22
CA PHE A 43 -3.81 3.83 -6.10
C PHE A 43 -3.45 2.63 -5.23
N LYS A 44 -4.02 2.52 -4.02
CA LYS A 44 -3.77 1.39 -3.10
C LYS A 44 -4.17 0.06 -3.71
N ASN A 45 -5.28 0.01 -4.44
CA ASN A 45 -5.71 -1.20 -5.13
C ASN A 45 -4.69 -1.60 -6.20
N SER A 46 -4.30 -0.67 -7.08
CA SER A 46 -3.30 -0.98 -8.12
C SER A 46 -1.95 -1.40 -7.54
N SER A 47 -1.50 -0.76 -6.44
CA SER A 47 -0.26 -1.15 -5.77
C SER A 47 -0.36 -2.53 -5.14
N LYS A 48 -1.54 -2.90 -4.65
CA LYS A 48 -1.78 -4.23 -4.12
C LYS A 48 -1.73 -5.28 -5.22
N ASP A 49 -2.36 -5.02 -6.36
CA ASP A 49 -2.35 -5.98 -7.48
C ASP A 49 -0.92 -6.25 -7.97
N VAL A 50 -0.08 -5.21 -8.05
CA VAL A 50 1.35 -5.36 -8.39
C VAL A 50 2.10 -6.18 -7.33
N LEU A 51 1.87 -5.88 -6.04
CA LEU A 51 2.53 -6.59 -4.95
C LEU A 51 2.09 -8.07 -4.90
N ASP A 52 0.82 -8.35 -5.13
CA ASP A 52 0.28 -9.71 -5.13
C ASP A 52 0.88 -10.53 -6.28
N GLU A 53 1.09 -9.92 -7.46
CA GLU A 53 1.77 -10.54 -8.60
C GLU A 53 3.25 -10.81 -8.32
N GLU A 54 3.99 -9.83 -7.77
CA GLU A 54 5.40 -10.02 -7.38
C GLU A 54 5.55 -11.11 -6.31
N LEU A 55 4.65 -11.14 -5.33
CA LEU A 55 4.64 -12.18 -4.30
C LEU A 55 4.37 -13.56 -4.90
N PHE A 56 3.43 -13.66 -5.84
CA PHE A 56 3.13 -14.92 -6.52
C PHE A 56 4.36 -15.46 -7.27
N GLN A 57 5.05 -14.60 -8.03
CA GLN A 57 6.26 -15.00 -8.77
C GLN A 57 7.38 -15.45 -7.83
N LEU A 58 7.58 -14.77 -6.70
CA LEU A 58 8.58 -15.18 -5.71
C LEU A 58 8.25 -16.55 -5.10
N VAL A 59 6.99 -16.80 -4.76
CA VAL A 59 6.53 -18.09 -4.23
C VAL A 59 6.67 -19.20 -5.26
N GLU A 60 6.42 -18.91 -6.54
CA GLU A 60 6.59 -19.87 -7.63
C GLU A 60 8.06 -20.27 -7.80
N ILE A 61 8.98 -19.30 -7.83
CA ILE A 61 10.43 -19.54 -7.91
C ILE A 61 10.90 -20.41 -6.73
N GLU A 62 10.54 -20.04 -5.50
CA GLU A 62 10.90 -20.80 -4.30
C GLU A 62 10.37 -22.24 -4.36
N SER A 63 9.13 -22.42 -4.83
CA SER A 63 8.52 -23.75 -4.99
C SER A 63 9.24 -24.60 -6.04
N THR A 64 9.65 -24.00 -7.15
CA THR A 64 10.41 -24.70 -8.20
C THR A 64 11.80 -25.14 -7.73
N GLU A 65 12.52 -24.29 -7.00
CA GLU A 65 13.85 -24.62 -6.46
C GLU A 65 13.79 -25.78 -5.44
N ILE A 66 12.74 -25.81 -4.61
CA ILE A 66 12.51 -26.91 -3.66
C ILE A 66 12.23 -28.22 -4.40
N LEU A 67 11.43 -28.19 -5.46
CA LEU A 67 11.13 -29.37 -6.28
C LEU A 67 12.38 -29.91 -6.96
N ASP A 68 13.21 -29.05 -7.55
CA ASP A 68 14.46 -29.43 -8.21
C ASP A 68 15.45 -30.11 -7.24
N LEU A 69 15.51 -29.63 -5.99
CA LEU A 69 16.32 -30.24 -4.93
C LEU A 69 15.80 -31.61 -4.50
N LEU A 70 14.48 -31.79 -4.41
CA LEU A 70 13.85 -33.07 -4.09
C LEU A 70 14.07 -34.09 -5.21
N ASP A 71 13.87 -33.70 -6.47
CA ASP A 71 14.10 -34.56 -7.63
C ASP A 71 15.57 -34.98 -7.75
N SER A 72 16.50 -34.06 -7.48
CA SER A 72 17.95 -34.36 -7.42
C SER A 72 18.29 -35.34 -6.29
N SER A 73 17.59 -35.28 -5.16
CA SER A 73 17.76 -36.20 -4.04
C SER A 73 17.15 -37.58 -4.30
N MET A 74 16.04 -37.67 -5.03
CA MET A 74 15.40 -38.94 -5.36
C MET A 74 16.19 -39.71 -6.43
N ASN A 75 16.70 -39.03 -7.45
CA ASN A 75 17.48 -39.64 -8.52
C ASN A 75 18.89 -40.12 -8.08
N SER A 76 19.40 -39.66 -6.94
CA SER A 76 20.68 -40.14 -6.38
C SER A 76 20.54 -41.40 -5.51
N SER A 77 19.32 -41.81 -5.18
CA SER A 77 19.05 -42.99 -4.33
C SER A 77 18.74 -44.27 -5.12
N GLU A 78 18.61 -44.20 -6.45
CA GLU A 78 18.33 -45.36 -7.31
C GLU A 78 19.60 -46.06 -7.86
N ASP A 79 20.80 -45.51 -7.63
CA ASP A 79 22.08 -46.01 -8.15
C ASP A 79 22.94 -46.81 -7.13
N LEU A 80 22.35 -47.40 -6.08
CA LEU A 80 23.05 -48.23 -5.07
C LEU A 80 22.51 -49.67 -4.97
#